data_AF-A0A833A309-F1
#
_entry.id   AF-A0A833A309-F1
#
_cell.length_a   1.000
_cell.length_b   1.000
_cell.length_c   1.000
_cell.angle_alpha   90.00
_cell.angle_beta   90.00
_cell.angle_gamma   90.00
#
_symmetry.space_group_name_H-M   'P 1'
#
loop_
_entity.id
_entity.type
_entity.pdbx_description
1 polymer ?
#
loop_
_entity_poly.entity_id
_entity_poly.type
_entity_poly.pdbx_seq_one_letter_code
_entity_poly.pdbx_strand_id
1 'polypeptide(L)'
;MGYWSKYYSKLDKYFEKLPKINPDFISLSSVILSVVFVYININLFNSHLVNLLLLFLILVLDYLDGVFARKINKKDEHIDIACDRISELAIFSVPFLYHLLPLVIFNIILSVIKLKKNIRFPIVLPLRQGVFIIFLWFFVSNYF
;
A
#
# COMPACT_ATOMS: atom_id res chain seq x y z
N MET A 1 14.21 -15.66 -5.61
CA MET A 1 15.26 -14.82 -4.99
C MET A 1 16.46 -14.86 -5.91
N GLY A 2 16.81 -13.79 -6.64
CA GLY A 2 17.95 -13.88 -7.58
C GLY A 2 18.44 -12.58 -8.20
N TYR A 3 17.57 -11.63 -8.54
CA TYR A 3 18.00 -10.39 -9.19
C TYR A 3 18.03 -9.16 -8.28
N TRP A 4 17.16 -9.13 -7.26
CA TRP A 4 17.04 -7.97 -6.38
C TRP A 4 18.11 -7.91 -5.26
N SER A 5 18.77 -9.02 -4.90
CA SER A 5 19.66 -9.03 -3.72
C SER A 5 20.94 -8.17 -3.87
N LYS A 6 21.38 -7.88 -5.10
CA LYS A 6 22.59 -7.06 -5.32
C LYS A 6 22.37 -5.57 -5.05
N TYR A 7 21.19 -5.02 -5.35
CA TYR A 7 20.93 -3.58 -5.24
C TYR A 7 20.60 -3.10 -3.82
N TYR A 8 20.05 -3.97 -2.96
CA TYR A 8 19.63 -3.59 -1.60
C TYR A 8 20.75 -3.64 -0.55
N SER A 9 21.93 -4.19 -0.88
CA SER A 9 23.02 -4.44 0.09
C SER A 9 23.51 -3.21 0.88
N LYS A 10 23.35 -1.98 0.35
CA LYS A 10 23.70 -0.75 1.07
C LYS A 10 22.61 -0.28 2.03
N LEU A 11 21.34 -0.44 1.66
CA LEU A 11 20.20 -0.03 2.52
C LEU A 11 19.93 -1.07 3.60
N ASP A 12 20.15 -2.36 3.31
CA ASP A 12 19.99 -3.46 4.26
C ASP A 12 20.82 -3.27 5.54
N LYS A 13 22.01 -2.65 5.43
CA LYS A 13 22.85 -2.29 6.60
C LYS A 13 22.17 -1.33 7.58
N TYR A 14 21.34 -0.42 7.10
CA TYR A 14 20.58 0.49 7.98
C TYR A 14 19.41 -0.25 8.62
N PHE A 15 18.79 -1.18 7.88
CA PHE A 15 17.66 -1.98 8.37
C PHE A 15 18.07 -3.11 9.32
N GLU A 16 19.33 -3.55 9.31
CA GLU A 16 19.85 -4.54 10.28
C GLU A 16 19.65 -4.09 11.73
N LYS A 17 19.78 -2.79 12.02
CA LYS A 17 19.62 -2.23 13.37
C LYS A 17 18.18 -2.09 13.86
N LEU A 18 17.19 -2.24 12.98
CA LEU A 18 15.78 -2.14 13.41
C LEU A 18 15.38 -3.31 14.33
N PRO A 19 14.43 -3.13 15.26
CA PRO A 19 13.87 -4.25 16.01
C PRO A 19 13.24 -5.28 15.06
N LYS A 20 13.11 -6.54 15.49
CA LYS A 20 12.36 -7.54 14.71
C LYS A 20 10.87 -7.35 14.99
N ILE A 21 10.19 -6.63 14.09
CA ILE A 21 8.73 -6.46 14.12
C ILE A 21 8.11 -7.46 13.16
N ASN A 22 6.96 -8.05 13.52
CA ASN A 22 6.22 -8.93 12.62
C ASN A 22 5.55 -8.05 11.52
N PRO A 23 5.85 -8.30 10.23
CA PRO A 23 5.33 -7.51 9.11
C PRO A 23 3.80 -7.51 9.04
N ASP A 24 3.13 -8.55 9.54
CA ASP A 24 1.66 -8.63 9.50
C ASP A 24 0.98 -7.54 10.33
N PHE A 25 1.61 -7.12 11.43
CA PHE A 25 1.10 -5.99 12.21
C PHE A 25 1.25 -4.67 11.45
N ILE A 26 2.27 -4.55 10.60
CA ILE A 26 2.51 -3.36 9.80
C ILE A 26 1.48 -3.29 8.67
N SER A 27 1.25 -4.40 7.95
CA SER A 27 0.21 -4.49 6.92
C SER A 27 -1.19 -4.24 7.51
N LEU A 28 -1.49 -4.79 8.70
CA LEU A 28 -2.75 -4.51 9.40
C LEU A 28 -2.88 -3.04 9.78
N SER A 29 -1.80 -2.39 10.23
CA SER A 29 -1.80 -0.96 10.55
C SER A 29 -2.10 -0.09 9.31
N SER A 30 -1.59 -0.50 8.14
CA SER A 30 -1.90 0.13 6.86
C SER A 30 -3.40 0.05 6.54
N VAL A 31 -4.03 -1.11 6.76
CA VAL A 31 -5.48 -1.29 6.59
C VAL A 31 -6.28 -0.38 7.55
N ILE A 32 -5.90 -0.35 8.82
CA ILE A 32 -6.56 0.52 9.82
C ILE A 32 -6.46 1.99 9.38
N LEU A 33 -5.28 2.44 8.93
CA LEU A 33 -5.11 3.80 8.43
C LEU A 33 -5.93 4.09 7.17
N SER A 34 -6.09 3.13 6.27
CA SER A 34 -6.99 3.28 5.11
C SER A 34 -8.45 3.46 5.53
N VAL A 35 -8.92 2.76 6.58
CA VAL A 35 -10.27 2.97 7.12
C VAL A 35 -10.40 4.35 7.77
N VAL A 36 -9.38 4.79 8.52
CA VAL A 36 -9.33 6.15 9.09
C VAL A 36 -9.35 7.21 7.98
N PHE A 37 -8.62 6.99 6.89
CA PHE A 37 -8.62 7.86 5.72
C PHE A 37 -10.04 8.00 5.13
N VAL A 38 -10.77 6.91 4.96
CA VAL A 38 -12.16 6.93 4.51
C VAL A 38 -13.05 7.70 5.49
N TYR A 39 -12.94 7.41 6.78
CA TYR A 39 -13.74 8.07 7.81
C TYR A 39 -13.54 9.59 7.81
N ILE A 40 -12.28 10.04 7.70
CA ILE A 40 -11.95 11.48 7.63
C ILE A 40 -12.53 12.10 6.37
N ASN A 41 -12.38 11.46 5.20
CA ASN A 41 -12.89 12.01 3.94
C ASN A 41 -14.42 12.09 3.87
N ILE A 42 -15.13 11.20 4.58
CA ILE A 42 -16.60 11.18 4.60
C ILE A 42 -17.17 12.12 5.66
N ASN A 43 -16.59 12.18 6.86
CA ASN A 43 -17.23 12.81 8.03
C ASN A 43 -16.55 14.09 8.54
N LEU A 44 -15.27 14.29 8.25
CA LEU A 44 -14.49 15.41 8.77
C LEU A 44 -14.10 16.36 7.64
N PHE A 45 -13.87 17.64 7.98
CA PHE A 45 -13.44 18.67 7.05
C PHE A 45 -12.36 18.14 6.10
N ASN A 46 -12.63 18.17 4.80
CA ASN A 46 -11.83 17.55 3.76
C ASN A 46 -10.53 18.34 3.51
N SER A 47 -9.60 18.28 4.46
CA SER A 47 -8.29 18.92 4.33
C SER A 47 -7.41 18.12 3.38
N HIS A 48 -7.12 18.70 2.21
CA HIS A 48 -6.26 18.10 1.20
C HIS A 48 -4.88 17.72 1.75
N LEU A 49 -4.33 18.51 2.67
CA LEU A 49 -3.04 18.22 3.32
C LEU A 49 -3.12 16.97 4.21
N VAL A 50 -4.18 16.84 5.02
CA VAL A 50 -4.37 15.67 5.91
C VAL A 50 -4.51 14.40 5.08
N ASN A 51 -5.28 14.45 4.00
CA ASN A 51 -5.45 13.33 3.08
C ASN A 51 -4.13 12.91 2.43
N LEU A 52 -3.33 13.88 1.99
CA LEU A 52 -2.02 13.63 1.40
C LEU A 52 -1.06 12.97 2.41
N LEU A 53 -1.02 13.48 3.65
CA LEU A 53 -0.20 12.91 4.72
C LEU A 53 -0.64 11.49 5.09
N LEU A 54 -1.95 11.23 5.16
CA LEU A 54 -2.48 9.89 5.44
C LEU A 54 -2.14 8.90 4.32
N LEU A 55 -2.38 9.26 3.06
CA LEU A 55 -1.99 8.42 1.91
C LEU A 55 -0.49 8.15 1.88
N PHE A 56 0.32 9.16 2.17
CA PHE A 56 1.77 9.00 2.30
C PHE A 56 2.13 7.99 3.40
N LEU A 57 1.54 8.12 4.59
CA LEU A 57 1.77 7.18 5.70
C LEU A 57 1.34 5.75 5.37
N ILE A 58 0.20 5.57 4.70
CA ILE A 58 -0.27 4.25 4.23
C ILE A 58 0.77 3.62 3.29
N LEU A 59 1.29 4.39 2.32
CA LEU A 59 2.32 3.92 1.39
C LEU A 59 3.66 3.64 2.08
N VAL A 60 4.01 4.39 3.12
CA VAL A 60 5.23 4.13 3.90
C VAL A 60 5.09 2.82 4.68
N LEU A 61 3.94 2.54 5.29
CA LEU A 61 3.70 1.27 5.99
C LEU A 61 3.75 0.07 5.04
N ASP A 62 3.18 0.22 3.86
CA ASP A 62 3.22 -0.75 2.76
C ASP A 62 4.63 -1.00 2.18
N TYR A 63 5.53 -0.04 2.36
CA TYR A 63 6.94 -0.27 2.04
C TYR A 63 7.66 -1.00 3.20
N LEU A 64 7.30 -0.64 4.44
CA LEU A 64 7.94 -1.15 5.64
C LEU A 64 7.64 -2.64 5.86
N ASP A 65 6.41 -3.11 5.67
CA ASP A 65 6.10 -4.55 5.80
C ASP A 65 6.97 -5.41 4.87
N GLY A 66 7.22 -4.99 3.63
CA GLY A 66 8.13 -5.64 2.71
C GLY A 66 9.57 -5.63 3.21
N VAL A 67 10.02 -4.54 3.84
CA VAL A 67 11.35 -4.48 4.49
C VAL A 67 11.44 -5.48 5.65
N PHE A 68 10.45 -5.51 6.53
CA PHE A 68 10.44 -6.42 7.68
C PHE A 68 10.26 -7.88 7.27
N ALA A 69 9.43 -8.17 6.26
CA ALA A 69 9.25 -9.51 5.70
C ALA A 69 10.56 -10.08 5.15
N ARG A 70 11.36 -9.26 4.45
CA ARG A 70 12.70 -9.65 3.99
C ARG A 70 13.63 -9.94 5.17
N LYS A 71 13.61 -9.09 6.21
CA LYS A 71 14.46 -9.25 7.40
C LYS A 71 14.21 -10.57 8.14
N ILE A 72 12.96 -11.04 8.18
CA ILE A 72 12.60 -12.31 8.84
C ILE A 72 12.50 -13.50 7.86
N ASN A 73 12.89 -13.33 6.60
CA ASN A 73 12.74 -14.33 5.53
C ASN A 73 11.32 -14.91 5.41
N LYS A 74 10.29 -14.07 5.61
CA LYS A 74 8.90 -14.48 5.47
C LYS A 74 8.62 -14.80 3.99
N LYS A 75 8.12 -16.01 3.74
CA LYS A 75 7.77 -16.49 2.38
C LYS A 75 6.28 -16.39 2.06
N ASP A 76 5.45 -16.16 3.06
CA ASP A 76 4.01 -16.11 2.91
C ASP A 76 3.56 -14.70 2.51
N GLU A 77 3.07 -14.56 1.28
CA GLU A 77 2.57 -13.30 0.70
C GLU A 77 1.03 -13.16 0.80
N HIS A 78 0.31 -14.14 1.36
CA HIS A 78 -1.16 -14.11 1.35
C HIS A 78 -1.74 -12.97 2.20
N ILE A 79 -1.17 -12.77 3.41
CA ILE A 79 -1.63 -11.73 4.34
C ILE A 79 -1.35 -10.35 3.75
N ASP A 80 -0.17 -10.16 3.18
CA ASP A 80 0.27 -8.92 2.52
C ASP A 80 -0.68 -8.55 1.38
N ILE A 81 -0.90 -9.47 0.44
CA ILE A 81 -1.82 -9.28 -0.69
C ILE A 81 -3.25 -9.01 -0.20
N ALA A 82 -3.72 -9.73 0.81
CA ALA A 82 -5.06 -9.50 1.36
C ALA A 82 -5.20 -8.10 1.98
N CYS A 83 -4.22 -7.67 2.78
CA CYS A 83 -4.19 -6.34 3.38
C CYS A 83 -4.14 -5.25 2.30
N ASP A 84 -3.35 -5.45 1.24
CA ASP A 84 -3.32 -4.55 0.10
C ASP A 84 -4.68 -4.42 -0.58
N ARG A 85 -5.36 -5.54 -0.82
CA ARG A 85 -6.67 -5.53 -1.47
C ARG A 85 -7.72 -4.83 -0.62
N ILE A 86 -7.71 -5.08 0.70
CA ILE A 86 -8.66 -4.45 1.64
C ILE A 86 -8.37 -2.96 1.74
N SER A 87 -7.09 -2.56 1.85
CA SER A 87 -6.70 -1.16 1.93
C SER A 87 -7.00 -0.39 0.64
N GLU A 88 -6.82 -1.00 -0.54
CA GLU A 88 -7.28 -0.45 -1.83
C GLU A 88 -8.80 -0.29 -1.85
N LEU A 89 -9.55 -1.33 -1.48
CA LEU A 89 -11.02 -1.26 -1.45
C LEU A 89 -11.51 -0.12 -0.54
N ALA A 90 -10.90 0.04 0.64
CA ALA A 90 -11.18 1.13 1.54
C ALA A 90 -10.90 2.49 0.88
N ILE A 91 -9.68 2.75 0.41
CA ILE A 91 -9.31 4.04 -0.19
C ILE A 91 -10.25 4.41 -1.36
N PHE A 92 -10.59 3.45 -2.22
CA PHE A 92 -11.43 3.69 -3.39
C PHE A 92 -12.95 3.73 -3.07
N SER A 93 -13.34 3.44 -1.83
CA SER A 93 -14.71 3.65 -1.34
C SER A 93 -15.01 5.12 -0.99
N VAL A 94 -14.02 6.01 -1.09
CA VAL A 94 -14.27 7.45 -0.92
C VAL A 94 -15.11 7.95 -2.10
N PRO A 95 -16.16 8.79 -1.87
CA PRO A 95 -17.10 9.21 -2.91
C PRO A 95 -16.52 9.64 -4.25
N PHE A 96 -15.46 10.44 -4.23
CA PHE A 96 -14.85 10.95 -5.47
C PHE A 96 -14.05 9.89 -6.25
N LEU A 97 -13.67 8.77 -5.62
CA LEU A 97 -12.92 7.65 -6.22
C LEU A 97 -13.82 6.48 -6.64
N TYR A 98 -15.11 6.50 -6.30
CA TYR A 98 -16.00 5.35 -6.52
C TYR A 98 -16.02 4.86 -7.97
N HIS A 99 -15.90 5.77 -8.93
CA HIS A 99 -15.87 5.42 -10.36
C HIS A 99 -14.69 4.51 -10.75
N LEU A 100 -13.64 4.48 -9.92
CA LEU A 100 -12.46 3.65 -10.12
C LEU A 100 -12.53 2.31 -9.36
N LEU A 101 -13.58 2.03 -8.58
CA LEU A 101 -13.78 0.72 -7.93
C LEU A 101 -13.68 -0.48 -8.89
N PRO A 102 -14.17 -0.42 -10.14
CA PRO A 102 -13.98 -1.52 -11.09
C PRO A 102 -12.51 -1.89 -11.32
N LEU A 103 -11.59 -0.91 -11.26
CA LEU A 103 -10.15 -1.18 -11.36
C LEU A 103 -9.63 -1.94 -10.14
N VAL A 104 -10.12 -1.62 -8.94
CA VAL A 104 -9.77 -2.36 -7.71
C VAL A 104 -10.27 -3.80 -7.79
N ILE A 105 -11.51 -4.02 -8.23
CA ILE A 105 -12.07 -5.37 -8.43
C ILE A 105 -11.22 -6.16 -9.43
N PHE A 106 -10.85 -5.53 -10.55
CA PHE A 106 -9.95 -6.14 -11.53
C PHE A 106 -8.60 -6.49 -10.89
N ASN A 107 -8.02 -5.59 -10.10
CA ASN A 107 -6.74 -5.82 -9.41
C ASN A 107 -6.81 -6.95 -8.36
N ILE A 108 -7.97 -7.11 -7.70
CA ILE A 108 -8.26 -8.25 -6.81
C ILE A 108 -8.29 -9.55 -7.61
N ILE A 109 -8.99 -9.60 -8.74
CA ILE A 109 -9.04 -10.80 -9.61
C ILE A 109 -7.62 -11.18 -10.08
N LEU A 110 -6.83 -10.20 -10.50
CA LEU A 110 -5.43 -10.42 -10.88
C LEU A 110 -4.60 -11.00 -9.72
N SER A 111 -4.80 -10.49 -8.51
CA SER A 111 -4.14 -11.00 -7.30
C SER A 111 -4.52 -12.45 -6.99
N VAL A 112 -5.80 -12.81 -7.13
CA VAL A 112 -6.27 -14.20 -6.97
C VAL A 112 -5.69 -15.11 -8.03
N ILE A 113 -5.64 -14.68 -9.29
CA ILE A 113 -5.04 -15.45 -10.39
C ILE A 113 -3.54 -15.66 -10.13
N LYS A 114 -2.83 -14.62 -9.67
CA LYS A 114 -1.41 -14.69 -9.30
C LYS A 114 -1.18 -15.77 -8.25
N LEU A 115 -1.96 -15.75 -7.17
CA LEU A 115 -1.87 -16.72 -6.08
C LEU A 115 -2.17 -18.15 -6.58
N LYS A 116 -3.25 -18.33 -7.33
CA LYS A 116 -3.67 -19.67 -7.83
C LYS A 116 -2.65 -20.28 -8.80
N LYS A 117 -2.03 -19.46 -9.65
CA LYS A 117 -1.06 -19.91 -10.67
C LYS A 117 0.40 -19.81 -10.22
N ASN A 118 0.66 -19.33 -8.99
CA ASN A 118 2.00 -19.11 -8.44
C ASN A 118 2.91 -18.29 -9.39
N ILE A 119 2.34 -17.24 -10.00
CA ILE A 119 3.05 -16.40 -10.97
C ILE A 119 3.96 -15.43 -10.23
N ARG A 120 5.26 -15.43 -10.57
CA ARG A 120 6.29 -14.59 -9.91
C ARG A 120 6.40 -13.16 -10.46
N PHE A 121 5.78 -12.85 -11.60
CA PHE A 121 5.85 -11.52 -12.22
C PHE A 121 4.74 -10.59 -11.69
N PRO A 122 4.99 -9.27 -11.61
CA PRO A 122 3.99 -8.33 -11.12
C PRO A 122 2.86 -8.22 -12.13
N ILE A 123 1.73 -8.84 -11.81
CA ILE A 123 0.46 -8.65 -12.51
C ILE A 123 -0.39 -7.59 -11.77
N VAL A 124 -0.02 -7.23 -10.54
CA VAL A 124 -0.79 -6.32 -9.68
C VAL A 124 -0.45 -4.87 -10.02
N LEU A 125 -1.47 -4.05 -10.24
CA LEU A 125 -1.37 -2.63 -10.54
C LEU A 125 -1.08 -1.83 -9.26
N PRO A 126 -0.16 -0.84 -9.28
CA PRO A 126 0.17 0.01 -8.13
C PRO A 126 -0.88 1.11 -7.93
N LEU A 127 -2.13 0.73 -7.65
CA LEU A 127 -3.27 1.64 -7.62
C LEU A 127 -3.14 2.71 -6.52
N ARG A 128 -2.64 2.34 -5.32
CA ARG A 128 -2.45 3.29 -4.20
C ARG A 128 -1.44 4.39 -4.53
N GLN A 129 -0.35 4.03 -5.19
CA GLN A 129 0.67 4.99 -5.65
C GLN A 129 0.08 5.93 -6.71
N GLY A 130 -0.73 5.40 -7.63
CA GLY A 130 -1.48 6.21 -8.59
C GLY A 130 -2.38 7.25 -7.93
N VAL A 131 -3.17 6.83 -6.93
CA VAL A 131 -4.03 7.75 -6.16
C VAL A 131 -3.21 8.81 -5.45
N PHE A 132 -2.09 8.43 -4.82
CA PHE A 132 -1.20 9.40 -4.17
C PHE A 132 -0.66 10.45 -5.14
N ILE A 133 -0.24 10.05 -6.34
CA ILE A 133 0.25 10.98 -7.37
C ILE A 133 -0.86 11.95 -7.80
N ILE A 134 -2.09 11.47 -7.98
CA ILE A 134 -3.23 12.32 -8.35
C ILE A 134 -3.52 13.35 -7.26
N PHE A 135 -3.53 12.93 -5.99
CA PHE A 135 -3.72 13.84 -4.84
C PHE A 135 -2.59 14.86 -4.73
N LEU A 136 -1.34 14.44 -4.94
CA LEU A 136 -0.19 15.32 -4.91
C LEU A 136 -0.27 16.37 -6.01
N TRP A 137 -0.60 15.97 -7.24
CA TRP A 137 -0.78 16.89 -8.36
C TRP A 137 -1.90 17.89 -8.10
N PHE A 138 -3.03 17.42 -7.57
CA PHE A 138 -4.15 18.30 -7.20
C PHE A 138 -3.74 19.29 -6.09
N PHE A 139 -3.03 18.83 -5.06
CA PHE A 139 -2.53 19.69 -3.98
C PHE A 139 -1.59 20.77 -4.54
N VAL A 140 -0.57 20.38 -5.31
CA VAL A 140 0.37 21.35 -5.90
C VAL A 140 -0.37 22.38 -6.75
N SER A 141 -1.28 21.95 -7.63
CA SER A 141 -1.97 22.84 -8.58
C SER A 141 -2.93 23.86 -7.94
N ASN A 142 -3.37 23.64 -6.70
CA ASN A 142 -4.30 24.55 -6.00
C ASN A 142 -3.60 25.47 -5.00
N TYR A 143 -2.38 25.14 -4.56
CA TYR A 143 -1.69 25.85 -3.48
C TYR A 143 -0.37 26.53 -3.91
N PHE A 144 0.13 26.27 -5.13
CA PHE A 144 1.35 26.85 -5.69
C PHE A 144 1.14 27.25 -7.15
#